data_AF-A0A7V8YH70-F1
#
_entry.id   AF-A0A7V8YH70-F1
#
_cell.length_a   1.000
_cell.length_b   1.000
_cell.length_c   1.000
_cell.angle_alpha   90.00
_cell.angle_beta   90.00
_cell.angle_gamma   90.00
#
_symmetry.space_group_name_H-M   'P 1'
#
loop_
_entity.id
_entity.type
_entity.pdbx_description
1 polymer ?
#
loop_
_entity_poly.entity_id
_entity_poly.type
_entity_poly.pdbx_seq_one_letter_code
_entity_poly.pdbx_strand_id
1 'polypeptide(L)'
;ADIANVGLLGNQIVYFDNTVVVPEPYRALNDPRVPFEDTGGASQDPALEFFLQLKYPAFDSPIRVASGLEARYITAEAELAQGQSATALALIAERRDVGGQPAFAGSTAPEILAELMDQRARDFWLEAKHLGDLQRNPDATPYIPVPGVPFYKPAYGDFGSATCVPLPLSETLNNPNF
;
A
#
# COMPACT_ATOMS: atom_id res chain seq x y z
N ALA A 1 -34.68 26.03 7.07
CA ALA A 1 -34.35 25.35 8.33
C ALA A 1 -33.27 26.17 9.01
N ASP A 2 -33.43 26.43 10.31
CA ASP A 2 -32.53 27.28 11.10
C ASP A 2 -31.16 26.60 11.28
N ILE A 3 -30.10 27.31 10.90
CA ILE A 3 -28.71 26.81 10.83
C ILE A 3 -28.10 26.73 12.23
N ALA A 4 -28.77 27.26 13.26
CA ALA A 4 -28.30 27.25 14.64
C ALA A 4 -28.50 25.90 15.37
N ASN A 5 -29.16 24.91 14.75
CA ASN A 5 -29.61 23.69 15.45
C ASN A 5 -28.88 22.39 15.03
N VAL A 6 -27.75 22.49 14.33
CA VAL A 6 -27.01 21.33 13.79
C VAL A 6 -26.14 20.62 14.88
N GLY A 7 -26.03 21.19 16.08
CA GLY A 7 -25.06 20.72 17.08
C GLY A 7 -25.60 20.08 18.37
N LEU A 8 -26.92 20.03 18.60
CA LEU A 8 -27.45 19.80 19.96
C LEU A 8 -28.09 18.45 20.26
N LEU A 9 -28.20 17.51 19.30
CA LEU A 9 -28.68 16.16 19.59
C LEU A 9 -27.96 15.10 18.76
N GLY A 10 -26.90 14.54 19.35
CA GLY A 10 -26.57 13.11 19.25
C GLY A 10 -26.63 12.43 17.89
N ASN A 11 -25.84 12.89 16.92
CA ASN A 11 -25.09 12.01 16.03
C ASN A 11 -23.95 12.84 15.45
N GLN A 12 -22.78 12.82 16.09
CA GLN A 12 -21.57 13.17 15.36
C GLN A 12 -21.36 12.06 14.33
N ILE A 13 -22.08 12.12 13.21
CA ILE A 13 -21.61 11.49 11.99
C ILE A 13 -20.34 12.26 11.67
N VAL A 14 -19.22 11.75 12.15
CA VAL A 14 -17.92 12.26 11.75
C VAL A 14 -17.82 11.91 10.27
N TYR A 15 -18.06 12.91 9.42
CA TYR A 15 -17.84 12.81 7.99
C TYR A 15 -16.32 12.81 7.80
N PHE A 16 -15.74 11.62 7.81
CA PHE A 16 -14.40 11.45 7.29
C PHE A 16 -14.54 11.29 5.77
N ASP A 17 -14.11 12.29 5.01
CA ASP A 17 -14.01 12.21 3.54
C ASP A 17 -13.03 11.12 3.08
N ASN A 18 -12.28 10.55 4.02
CA ASN A 18 -11.27 9.53 3.82
C ASN A 18 -11.45 8.43 4.85
N THR A 19 -11.76 7.22 4.41
CA THR A 19 -12.08 6.07 5.28
C THR A 19 -10.94 5.06 5.36
N VAL A 20 -9.77 5.39 4.83
CA VAL A 20 -8.64 4.46 4.75
C VAL A 20 -7.82 4.54 6.04
N VAL A 21 -7.84 3.46 6.82
CA VAL A 21 -6.97 3.27 7.98
C VAL A 21 -5.57 2.88 7.49
N VAL A 22 -4.54 3.62 7.93
CA VAL A 22 -3.15 3.25 7.66
C VAL A 22 -2.75 2.05 8.53
N PRO A 23 -2.36 0.91 7.93
CA PRO A 23 -2.11 -0.32 8.68
C PRO A 23 -0.78 -0.26 9.44
N GLU A 24 -0.68 -1.03 10.52
CA GLU A 24 0.48 -1.08 11.43
C GLU A 24 1.83 -1.25 10.70
N PRO A 25 2.00 -2.16 9.72
CA PRO A 25 3.29 -2.33 9.06
C PRO A 25 3.81 -1.08 8.37
N TYR A 26 2.93 -0.19 7.91
CA TYR A 26 3.29 1.08 7.29
C TYR A 26 3.54 2.19 8.32
N ARG A 27 2.81 2.18 9.45
CA ARG A 27 3.02 3.14 10.55
C ARG A 27 4.36 2.91 11.26
N ALA A 28 4.71 1.65 11.48
CA ALA A 28 5.96 1.25 12.13
C ALA A 28 7.22 1.65 11.33
N LEU A 29 7.07 2.00 10.05
CA LEU A 29 8.17 2.43 9.20
C LEU A 29 8.74 3.79 9.58
N ASN A 30 7.91 4.67 10.18
CA ASN A 30 8.21 6.08 10.40
C ASN A 30 8.80 6.78 9.15
N ASP A 31 8.25 6.46 7.98
CA ASP A 31 8.75 6.90 6.69
C ASP A 31 7.94 8.12 6.18
N PRO A 32 8.59 9.26 5.87
CA PRO A 32 7.88 10.49 5.46
C PRO A 32 7.08 10.34 4.17
N ARG A 33 7.32 9.28 3.38
CA ARG A 33 6.57 8.99 2.15
C ARG A 33 5.19 8.37 2.41
N VAL A 34 4.94 7.94 3.64
CA VAL A 34 3.68 7.36 4.08
C VAL A 34 3.09 8.25 5.17
N PRO A 35 2.59 9.45 4.83
CA PRO A 35 2.11 10.40 5.81
C PRO A 35 0.75 9.94 6.36
N PHE A 36 0.61 10.01 7.69
CA PHE A 36 -0.61 9.68 8.39
C PHE A 36 -0.80 10.55 9.64
N GLU A 37 -2.03 10.62 10.13
CA GLU A 37 -2.39 11.26 11.39
C GLU A 37 -3.15 10.27 12.27
N ASP A 38 -2.79 10.21 13.55
CA ASP A 38 -3.60 9.53 14.55
C ASP A 38 -4.74 10.44 14.99
N THR A 39 -5.98 10.02 14.76
CA THR A 39 -7.16 10.82 15.14
C THR A 39 -7.52 10.67 16.62
N GLY A 40 -6.90 9.73 17.35
CA GLY A 40 -7.24 9.39 18.74
C GLY A 40 -8.64 8.79 18.91
N GLY A 41 -9.28 8.42 17.80
CA GLY A 41 -10.64 7.88 17.74
C GLY A 41 -10.67 6.47 17.16
N ALA A 42 -11.75 5.76 17.47
CA ALA A 42 -12.02 4.47 16.85
C ALA A 42 -12.37 4.63 15.36
N SER A 43 -11.96 3.67 14.53
CA SER A 43 -12.38 3.59 13.13
C SER A 43 -13.83 3.12 13.02
N GLN A 44 -14.35 3.01 11.78
CA GLN A 44 -15.69 2.42 11.54
C GLN A 44 -15.84 1.03 12.17
N ASP A 45 -14.73 0.29 12.24
CA ASP A 45 -14.61 -0.89 13.06
C ASP A 45 -13.95 -0.53 14.39
N PRO A 46 -14.65 -0.59 15.54
CA PRO A 46 -14.10 -0.13 16.81
C PRO A 46 -12.96 -0.99 17.35
N ALA A 47 -12.67 -2.13 16.71
CA ALA A 47 -11.48 -2.93 17.00
C ALA A 47 -10.17 -2.28 16.52
N LEU A 48 -10.25 -1.28 15.64
CA LEU A 48 -9.09 -0.57 15.09
C LEU A 48 -9.17 0.92 15.44
N GLU A 49 -8.03 1.48 15.84
CA GLU A 49 -7.84 2.93 15.94
C GLU A 49 -7.74 3.55 14.55
N PHE A 50 -8.26 4.78 14.41
CA PHE A 50 -8.36 5.45 13.14
C PHE A 50 -7.12 6.30 12.84
N PHE A 51 -6.21 5.71 12.08
CA PHE A 51 -5.06 6.39 11.49
C PHE A 51 -5.38 6.86 10.07
N LEU A 52 -5.56 8.17 9.91
CA LEU A 52 -5.95 8.81 8.66
C LEU A 52 -4.75 8.88 7.69
N GLN A 53 -4.90 8.40 6.45
CA GLN A 53 -3.88 8.64 5.41
C GLN A 53 -3.90 10.11 4.94
N LEU A 54 -2.73 10.73 4.78
CA LEU A 54 -2.62 12.15 4.38
C LEU A 54 -2.12 12.35 2.95
N LYS A 55 -1.98 11.29 2.15
CA LYS A 55 -1.47 11.37 0.78
C LYS A 55 -2.49 11.98 -0.18
N TYR A 56 -3.77 11.69 0.03
CA TYR A 56 -4.90 12.30 -0.68
C TYR A 56 -5.83 12.97 0.34
N PRO A 57 -5.53 14.22 0.75
CA PRO A 57 -6.26 14.88 1.84
C PRO A 57 -7.62 15.45 1.43
N ALA A 58 -7.90 15.55 0.12
CA ALA A 58 -9.13 16.10 -0.42
C ALA A 58 -9.71 15.23 -1.55
N PHE A 59 -11.02 15.35 -1.79
CA PHE A 59 -11.72 14.62 -2.85
C PHE A 59 -11.18 14.91 -4.26
N ASP A 60 -10.69 16.12 -4.50
CA ASP A 60 -10.10 16.55 -5.77
C ASP A 60 -8.56 16.39 -5.81
N SER A 61 -7.97 15.69 -4.83
CA SER A 61 -6.53 15.42 -4.83
C SER A 61 -6.13 14.73 -6.13
N PRO A 62 -5.10 15.24 -6.84
CA PRO A 62 -4.69 14.65 -8.11
C PRO A 62 -4.14 13.24 -7.88
N ILE A 63 -4.66 12.27 -8.62
CA ILE A 63 -4.17 10.89 -8.60
C ILE A 63 -3.08 10.74 -9.65
N ARG A 64 -1.90 10.32 -9.22
CA ARG A 64 -0.77 10.09 -10.10
C ARG A 64 -0.91 8.74 -10.80
N VAL A 65 -1.12 8.77 -12.12
CA VAL A 65 -1.23 7.54 -12.93
C VAL A 65 0.15 7.01 -13.33
N ALA A 66 1.09 7.91 -13.65
CA ALA A 66 2.45 7.59 -14.05
C ALA A 66 3.43 8.67 -13.58
N SER A 67 4.70 8.29 -13.42
CA SER A 67 5.76 9.22 -13.01
C SER A 67 7.13 8.82 -13.54
N GLY A 68 8.05 9.79 -13.62
CA GLY A 68 9.45 9.50 -13.95
C GLY A 68 10.12 8.61 -12.90
N LEU A 69 9.73 8.71 -11.63
CA LEU A 69 10.22 7.82 -10.58
C LEU A 69 9.79 6.38 -10.83
N GLU A 70 8.53 6.16 -11.22
CA GLU A 70 8.03 4.83 -11.57
C GLU A 70 8.81 4.23 -12.74
N ALA A 71 9.10 5.04 -13.76
CA ALA A 71 9.92 4.62 -14.89
C ALA A 71 11.34 4.19 -14.46
N ARG A 72 11.98 4.93 -13.54
CA ARG A 72 13.30 4.57 -12.99
C ARG A 72 13.28 3.22 -12.25
N TYR A 73 12.23 2.96 -11.49
CA TYR A 73 12.04 1.65 -10.86
C TYR A 73 11.89 0.53 -11.87
N ILE A 74 11.10 0.75 -12.93
CA ILE A 74 10.92 -0.25 -14.00
C ILE A 74 12.26 -0.55 -14.68
N THR A 75 13.07 0.48 -14.98
CA THR A 75 14.43 0.30 -15.52
C THR A 75 15.32 -0.48 -14.56
N ALA A 76 15.35 -0.11 -13.29
CA ALA A 76 16.14 -0.80 -12.27
C ALA A 76 15.75 -2.27 -12.09
N GLU A 77 14.44 -2.57 -12.05
CA GLU A 77 13.89 -3.92 -11.97
C GLU A 77 14.28 -4.76 -13.19
N ALA A 78 14.13 -4.19 -14.41
CA ALA A 78 14.46 -4.87 -15.65
C ALA A 78 15.96 -5.15 -15.82
N GLU A 79 16.83 -4.19 -15.45
CA GLU A 79 18.28 -4.37 -15.48
C GLU A 79 18.74 -5.38 -14.43
N LEU A 80 18.15 -5.36 -13.23
CA LEU A 80 18.45 -6.34 -12.19
C LEU A 80 18.08 -7.76 -12.64
N ALA A 81 16.96 -7.94 -13.34
CA ALA A 81 16.58 -9.22 -13.94
C ALA A 81 17.59 -9.73 -14.99
N GLN A 82 18.38 -8.83 -15.59
CA GLN A 82 19.49 -9.15 -16.50
C GLN A 82 20.84 -9.31 -15.79
N GLY A 83 20.86 -9.29 -14.45
CA GLY A 83 22.07 -9.41 -13.63
C GLY A 83 22.85 -8.12 -13.45
N GLN A 84 22.27 -6.97 -13.78
CA GLN A 84 22.90 -5.65 -13.65
C GLN A 84 22.34 -4.90 -12.43
N SER A 85 23.12 -4.84 -11.35
CA SER A 85 22.63 -4.31 -10.05
C SER A 85 22.91 -2.81 -9.82
N ALA A 86 23.76 -2.18 -10.63
CA ALA A 86 24.24 -0.82 -10.37
C ALA A 86 23.10 0.21 -10.30
N THR A 87 22.15 0.16 -11.24
CA THR A 87 21.01 1.08 -11.29
C THR A 87 20.05 0.87 -10.12
N ALA A 88 19.80 -0.40 -9.75
CA ALA A 88 18.98 -0.73 -8.60
C ALA A 88 19.60 -0.23 -7.29
N LEU A 89 20.89 -0.48 -7.07
CA LEU A 89 21.62 -0.02 -5.87
C LEU A 89 21.66 1.50 -5.77
N ALA A 90 21.88 2.21 -6.88
CA ALA A 90 21.86 3.66 -6.92
C ALA A 90 20.47 4.22 -6.57
N LEU A 91 19.41 3.62 -7.13
CA LEU A 91 18.04 4.03 -6.81
C LEU A 91 17.70 3.73 -5.35
N ILE A 92 18.02 2.54 -4.84
CA ILE A 92 17.82 2.17 -3.43
C ILE A 92 18.49 3.19 -2.49
N ALA A 93 19.75 3.55 -2.76
CA ALA A 93 20.47 4.52 -1.93
C ALA A 93 19.74 5.88 -1.89
N GLU A 94 19.30 6.40 -3.05
CA GLU A 94 18.52 7.65 -3.12
C GLU A 94 17.20 7.53 -2.34
N ARG A 95 16.46 6.43 -2.51
CA ARG A 95 15.13 6.29 -1.90
C ARG A 95 15.20 6.07 -0.39
N ARG A 96 16.25 5.40 0.08
CA ARG A 96 16.54 5.25 1.52
C ARG A 96 16.89 6.59 2.17
N ASP A 97 17.64 7.45 1.49
CA ASP A 97 17.92 8.81 1.96
C ASP A 97 16.63 9.63 2.13
N VAL A 98 15.73 9.57 1.14
CA VAL A 98 14.40 10.19 1.23
C VAL A 98 13.58 9.66 2.41
N GLY A 99 13.69 8.36 2.69
CA GLY A 99 13.02 7.70 3.82
C GLY A 99 13.71 7.86 5.17
N GLY A 100 14.88 8.53 5.25
CA GLY A 100 15.69 8.61 6.47
C GLY A 100 16.24 7.27 6.95
N GLN A 101 16.42 6.31 6.05
CA GLN A 101 16.85 4.95 6.36
C GLN A 101 18.39 4.83 6.31
N PRO A 102 19.01 3.93 7.12
CA PRO A 102 20.46 3.68 7.05
C PRO A 102 20.86 3.11 5.68
N ALA A 103 22.14 3.12 5.33
CA ALA A 103 22.61 2.55 4.07
C ALA A 103 22.21 1.06 3.92
N PHE A 104 21.82 0.66 2.71
CA PHE A 104 21.52 -0.74 2.40
C PHE A 104 22.82 -1.57 2.37
N ALA A 105 22.79 -2.75 2.99
CA ALA A 105 23.95 -3.62 3.15
C ALA A 105 23.86 -4.94 2.38
N GLY A 106 22.71 -5.26 1.77
CA GLY A 106 22.52 -6.48 0.99
C GLY A 106 23.32 -6.44 -0.32
N SER A 107 23.66 -7.60 -0.86
CA SER A 107 24.51 -7.69 -2.06
C SER A 107 24.09 -8.76 -3.06
N THR A 108 23.21 -9.69 -2.67
CA THR A 108 22.67 -10.70 -3.57
C THR A 108 21.51 -10.14 -4.39
N ALA A 109 21.28 -10.69 -5.60
CA ALA A 109 20.17 -10.25 -6.44
C ALA A 109 18.79 -10.34 -5.74
N PRO A 110 18.46 -11.40 -4.97
CA PRO A 110 17.20 -11.45 -4.23
C PRO A 110 17.09 -10.38 -3.13
N GLU A 111 18.16 -10.11 -2.38
CA GLU A 111 18.18 -9.04 -1.37
C GLU A 111 17.96 -7.67 -2.01
N ILE A 112 18.62 -7.41 -3.15
CA ILE A 112 18.48 -6.15 -3.89
C ILE A 112 17.07 -6.01 -4.45
N LEU A 113 16.48 -7.08 -4.98
CA LEU A 113 15.10 -7.05 -5.50
C LEU A 113 14.09 -6.80 -4.37
N ALA A 114 14.22 -7.48 -3.24
CA ALA A 114 13.37 -7.28 -2.07
C ALA A 114 13.43 -5.84 -1.56
N GLU A 115 14.64 -5.29 -1.45
CA GLU A 115 14.82 -3.89 -1.05
C GLU A 115 14.27 -2.91 -2.10
N LEU A 116 14.46 -3.18 -3.39
CA LEU A 116 13.90 -2.36 -4.46
C LEU A 116 12.37 -2.32 -4.39
N MET A 117 11.72 -3.47 -4.16
CA MET A 117 10.27 -3.59 -3.99
C MET A 117 9.80 -2.91 -2.69
N ASP A 118 10.58 -2.96 -1.61
CA ASP A 118 10.28 -2.25 -0.36
C ASP A 118 10.28 -0.73 -0.53
N GLN A 119 11.32 -0.18 -1.16
CA GLN A 119 11.36 1.24 -1.46
C GLN A 119 10.19 1.65 -2.39
N ARG A 120 9.86 0.80 -3.39
CA ARG A 120 8.75 1.03 -4.31
C ARG A 120 7.41 1.05 -3.59
N ALA A 121 7.16 0.11 -2.68
CA ALA A 121 5.92 0.04 -1.90
C ALA A 121 5.70 1.30 -1.05
N ARG A 122 6.77 1.87 -0.49
CA ARG A 122 6.73 3.14 0.27
C ARG A 122 6.45 4.34 -0.63
N ASP A 123 7.16 4.45 -1.75
CA ASP A 123 7.02 5.57 -2.69
C ASP A 123 5.61 5.62 -3.31
N PHE A 124 5.06 4.46 -3.64
CA PHE A 124 3.76 4.29 -4.31
C PHE A 124 2.66 3.80 -3.38
N TRP A 125 2.80 4.04 -2.07
CA TRP A 125 1.72 3.81 -1.11
C TRP A 125 0.42 4.48 -1.59
N LEU A 126 -0.70 3.76 -1.63
CA LEU A 126 -1.98 4.24 -2.18
C LEU A 126 -1.97 4.66 -3.68
N GLU A 127 -1.03 4.18 -4.48
CA GLU A 127 -0.98 4.48 -5.94
C GLU A 127 -1.23 3.27 -6.84
N ALA A 128 -1.84 2.21 -6.29
CA ALA A 128 -2.29 1.03 -7.05
C ALA A 128 -1.19 0.30 -7.86
N LYS A 129 0.07 0.40 -7.44
CA LYS A 129 1.20 -0.32 -8.08
C LYS A 129 1.47 -1.70 -7.47
N HIS A 130 1.16 -1.82 -6.17
CA HIS A 130 1.57 -2.94 -5.34
C HIS A 130 1.03 -4.31 -5.79
N LEU A 131 -0.20 -4.38 -6.30
CA LEU A 131 -0.75 -5.65 -6.80
C LEU A 131 0.00 -6.15 -8.04
N GLY A 132 0.38 -5.25 -8.95
CA GLY A 132 1.18 -5.62 -10.12
C GLY A 132 2.59 -6.06 -9.74
N ASP A 133 3.16 -5.43 -8.72
CA ASP A 133 4.48 -5.81 -8.17
C ASP A 133 4.41 -7.20 -7.51
N LEU A 134 3.37 -7.47 -6.70
CA LEU A 134 3.11 -8.79 -6.10
C LEU A 134 2.98 -9.90 -7.15
N GLN A 135 2.28 -9.63 -8.25
CA GLN A 135 2.11 -10.62 -9.32
C GLN A 135 3.42 -10.93 -10.06
N ARG A 136 4.29 -9.93 -10.25
CA ARG A 136 5.58 -10.12 -10.94
C ARG A 136 6.66 -10.70 -10.03
N ASN A 137 6.72 -10.21 -8.78
CA ASN A 137 7.77 -10.52 -7.81
C ASN A 137 7.17 -10.93 -6.45
N PRO A 138 6.47 -12.09 -6.37
CA PRO A 138 5.71 -12.46 -5.18
C PRO A 138 6.56 -12.65 -3.93
N ASP A 139 7.78 -13.18 -4.07
CA ASP A 139 8.69 -13.43 -2.94
C ASP A 139 9.40 -12.16 -2.45
N ALA A 140 9.44 -11.11 -3.27
CA ALA A 140 10.13 -9.86 -2.97
C ALA A 140 9.19 -8.72 -2.54
N THR A 141 7.89 -8.82 -2.85
CA THR A 141 6.92 -7.76 -2.57
C THR A 141 6.52 -7.78 -1.10
N PRO A 142 6.80 -6.70 -0.33
CA PRO A 142 6.57 -6.68 1.11
C PRO A 142 5.13 -6.34 1.48
N TYR A 143 4.83 -6.33 2.79
CA TYR A 143 3.53 -5.91 3.34
C TYR A 143 2.32 -6.71 2.84
N ILE A 144 2.55 -7.93 2.36
CA ILE A 144 1.52 -8.90 2.03
C ILE A 144 1.47 -9.94 3.15
N PRO A 145 0.30 -10.12 3.80
CA PRO A 145 0.13 -11.21 4.76
C PRO A 145 0.40 -12.56 4.09
N VAL A 146 1.23 -13.39 4.72
CA VAL A 146 1.48 -14.73 4.21
C VAL A 146 0.24 -15.61 4.39
N PRO A 147 -0.08 -16.51 3.44
CA PRO A 147 -1.22 -17.40 3.55
C PRO A 147 -1.18 -18.25 4.84
N GLY A 148 -2.33 -18.44 5.46
CA GLY A 148 -2.48 -19.18 6.73
C GLY A 148 -2.27 -18.35 8.00
N VAL A 149 -1.97 -17.05 7.88
CA VAL A 149 -1.98 -16.14 9.03
C VAL A 149 -3.43 -15.71 9.32
N PRO A 150 -3.85 -15.65 10.60
CA PRO A 150 -5.17 -15.17 10.96
C PRO A 150 -5.42 -13.75 10.46
N PHE A 151 -6.62 -13.53 9.90
CA PHE A 151 -7.09 -12.18 9.64
C PHE A 151 -7.25 -11.41 10.96
N TYR A 152 -7.11 -10.08 10.93
CA TYR A 152 -7.21 -9.25 12.15
C TYR A 152 -8.56 -9.42 12.88
N LYS A 153 -9.59 -9.89 12.15
CA LYS A 153 -10.81 -10.47 12.71
C LYS A 153 -10.77 -11.99 12.54
N PRO A 154 -10.40 -12.76 13.58
CA PRO A 154 -10.27 -14.21 13.49
C PRO A 154 -11.56 -14.93 13.04
N ALA A 155 -12.74 -14.32 13.26
CA ALA A 155 -14.02 -14.86 12.80
C ALA A 155 -14.13 -15.03 11.27
N TYR A 156 -13.28 -14.35 10.49
CA TYR A 156 -13.23 -14.47 9.02
C TYR A 156 -12.17 -15.47 8.53
N GLY A 157 -11.48 -16.16 9.45
CA GLY A 157 -10.46 -17.16 9.14
C GLY A 157 -9.10 -16.54 8.82
N ASP A 158 -8.31 -17.30 8.06
CA ASP A 158 -6.92 -16.98 7.73
C ASP A 158 -6.81 -16.40 6.31
N PHE A 159 -5.74 -15.66 6.05
CA PHE A 159 -5.42 -15.18 4.70
C PHE A 159 -5.25 -16.37 3.73
N GLY A 160 -5.94 -16.29 2.59
CA GLY A 160 -5.81 -17.26 1.50
C GLY A 160 -4.62 -16.99 0.57
N SER A 161 -4.40 -17.88 -0.40
CA SER A 161 -3.32 -17.77 -1.41
C SER A 161 -3.76 -17.13 -2.73
N ALA A 162 -4.98 -16.60 -2.81
CA ALA A 162 -5.51 -16.04 -4.05
C ALA A 162 -4.82 -14.70 -4.40
N THR A 163 -4.24 -14.62 -5.59
CA THR A 163 -3.57 -13.42 -6.13
C THR A 163 -4.31 -12.81 -7.34
N CYS A 164 -5.35 -13.48 -7.81
CA CYS A 164 -6.17 -13.08 -8.96
C CYS A 164 -7.63 -12.90 -8.53
N VAL A 165 -8.30 -11.94 -9.16
CA VAL A 165 -9.75 -11.76 -8.99
C VAL A 165 -10.46 -12.87 -9.76
N PRO A 166 -11.45 -13.57 -9.16
CA PRO A 166 -12.22 -14.58 -9.89
C PRO A 166 -12.97 -13.91 -11.04
N LEU A 167 -13.23 -14.69 -12.10
CA LEU A 167 -14.08 -14.22 -13.18
C LEU A 167 -15.47 -13.82 -12.63
N PRO A 168 -16.07 -12.73 -13.15
CA PRO A 168 -17.40 -12.33 -12.73
C PRO A 168 -18.41 -13.45 -12.94
N LEU A 169 -19.35 -13.61 -12.00
CA LEU A 169 -20.42 -14.60 -12.13
C LEU A 169 -21.25 -14.41 -13.40
N SER A 170 -21.40 -13.17 -13.87
CA SER A 170 -22.08 -12.89 -15.15
C SER A 170 -21.36 -13.50 -16.35
N GLU A 171 -20.03 -13.63 -16.30
CA GLU A 171 -19.26 -14.29 -17.36
C GLU A 171 -19.42 -15.80 -17.24
N THR A 172 -19.19 -16.36 -16.05
CA THR A 172 -19.16 -17.82 -15.85
C THR A 172 -20.53 -18.49 -15.95
N LEU A 173 -21.63 -17.75 -15.73
CA LEU A 173 -22.98 -18.28 -15.84
C LEU A 173 -23.60 -18.15 -17.24
N ASN A 174 -23.16 -17.17 -18.05
CA ASN A 174 -23.79 -16.87 -19.33
C ASN A 174 -22.96 -17.24 -20.55
N ASN A 175 -21.63 -17.27 -20.43
CA ASN A 175 -20.76 -17.73 -21.51
C ASN A 175 -20.45 -19.22 -21.28
N PRO A 176 -20.90 -20.16 -22.13
CA PRO A 176 -20.58 -21.57 -21.96
C PRO A 176 -19.10 -21.92 -22.25
N ASN A 177 -18.28 -20.97 -22.70
CA ASN A 177 -16.88 -21.17 -23.12
C ASN A 177 -15.86 -20.33 -22.30
N PHE A 178 -16.17 -19.98 -21.05
CA PHE A 178 -15.24 -19.22 -20.19
C PHE A 178 -14.02 -20.04 -19.73
#